data_AF-Q1IVI2-F1
#
_entry.id   AF-Q1IVI2-F1
#
_cell.length_a   1.000
_cell.length_b   1.000
_cell.length_c   1.000
_cell.angle_alpha   90.00
_cell.angle_beta   90.00
_cell.angle_gamma   90.00
#
_symmetry.space_group_name_H-M   'P 1'
#
loop_
_entity.id
_entity.type
_entity.pdbx_description
1 polymer ?
#
loop_
_entity_poly.entity_id
_entity_poly.type
_entity_poly.pdbx_seq_one_letter_code
_entity_poly.pdbx_strand_id
1 'polypeptide(L)'
;MDTNTILILALGVVLIALASVIIPYINALRRYAGYSELRDDARAIEFFLRGETFRDLNDLVITGNTQSYRTTLRFSKEENTPAVNIRMDVPATFDMMLVPKDSPVTEGGQVVKTGNDQFDAKWVLRSNQPTQAKIFVAGDTTMKQIKKLCCSSRTFVEIQRGALEISELTLPEGSPSRHLIDHMESMAVIGKQLALMPGAAQVKVERVSAPRPTSKVLAAVIAVVAVCTGIAALANYEHSKKMNAAMVGSGGSPVGIPADEALHIPDLQGWRLADSPDFDPSLVQWLRSSHVQPTGRLEGDFAGGGAGADHAYLLVNTNGGHRLVVLVNNQVKLDQQFNEVVLVAKVPKSAIRSIKIENGSPATGNADGILVVTNKDDLHSGVVVSFNGNSPVTAVPQNYKSTTLE
;
A
#
# COMPACT_ATOMS: atom_id res chain seq x y z
N MET A 1 12.86 -16.58 17.04
CA MET A 1 11.97 -15.41 17.24
C MET A 1 10.69 -15.97 17.80
N ASP A 2 10.36 -15.62 19.05
CA ASP A 2 9.30 -16.31 19.79
C ASP A 2 7.92 -16.02 19.18
N THR A 3 7.02 -16.99 19.26
CA THR A 3 5.64 -16.92 18.72
C THR A 3 4.91 -15.66 19.19
N ASN A 4 5.20 -15.19 20.39
CA ASN A 4 4.66 -13.96 20.96
C ASN A 4 5.14 -12.71 20.21
N THR A 5 6.39 -12.68 19.75
CA THR A 5 6.95 -11.54 19.01
C THR A 5 6.28 -11.37 17.64
N ILE A 6 6.01 -12.48 16.94
CA ILE A 6 5.32 -12.46 15.64
C ILE A 6 3.86 -12.00 15.82
N LEU A 7 3.18 -12.46 16.87
CA LEU A 7 1.78 -12.12 17.12
C LEU A 7 1.61 -10.64 17.52
N ILE A 8 2.54 -10.10 18.31
CA ILE A 8 2.58 -8.66 18.66
C ILE A 8 2.82 -7.80 17.41
N LEU A 9 3.77 -8.20 16.55
CA LEU A 9 4.04 -7.48 15.30
C LEU A 9 2.83 -7.50 14.35
N ALA A 10 2.18 -8.66 14.19
CA ALA A 10 1.00 -8.80 13.36
C ALA A 10 -0.17 -7.94 13.88
N LEU A 11 -0.40 -7.93 15.20
CA LEU A 11 -1.42 -7.09 15.83
C LEU A 11 -1.13 -5.59 15.63
N GLY A 12 0.14 -5.18 15.77
CA GLY A 12 0.57 -3.80 15.53
C GLY A 12 0.29 -3.34 14.10
N VAL A 13 0.59 -4.17 13.10
CA VAL A 13 0.32 -3.87 11.68
C VAL A 13 -1.19 -3.76 11.41
N VAL A 14 -1.99 -4.66 11.98
CA VAL A 14 -3.46 -4.61 11.84
C VAL A 14 -4.05 -3.33 12.46
N LEU A 15 -3.57 -2.92 13.64
CA LEU A 15 -4.03 -1.68 14.29
C LEU A 15 -3.65 -0.44 13.49
N ILE A 16 -2.45 -0.39 12.90
CA ILE A 16 -2.03 0.71 12.01
C ILE A 16 -2.91 0.75 10.76
N ALA A 17 -3.19 -0.41 10.15
CA ALA A 17 -4.06 -0.50 8.99
C ALA A 17 -5.49 -0.02 9.31
N LEU A 18 -6.08 -0.48 10.42
CA LEU A 18 -7.38 -0.01 10.91
C LEU A 18 -7.39 1.49 11.16
N ALA A 19 -6.38 2.03 11.86
CA ALA A 19 -6.27 3.46 12.11
C ALA A 19 -6.18 4.26 10.80
N SER A 20 -5.43 3.77 9.80
CA SER A 20 -5.28 4.43 8.51
C SER A 20 -6.58 4.51 7.69
N VAL A 21 -7.56 3.62 7.96
CA VAL A 21 -8.88 3.64 7.32
C VAL A 21 -9.90 4.42 8.16
N ILE A 22 -9.90 4.19 9.47
CA ILE A 22 -10.86 4.78 10.41
C ILE A 22 -10.64 6.29 10.57
N ILE A 23 -9.39 6.75 10.70
CA ILE A 23 -9.09 8.17 10.93
C ILE A 23 -9.59 9.05 9.77
N PRO A 24 -9.30 8.76 8.48
CA PRO A 24 -9.85 9.52 7.38
C PRO A 24 -11.38 9.48 7.32
N TYR A 25 -11.99 8.34 7.65
CA TYR A 25 -13.44 8.20 7.67
C TYR A 25 -14.08 9.06 8.75
N ILE A 26 -13.55 9.01 9.98
CA ILE A 26 -14.01 9.88 11.09
C ILE A 26 -13.77 11.35 10.74
N ASN A 27 -12.63 11.70 10.15
CA ASN A 27 -12.34 13.06 9.73
C ASN A 27 -13.30 13.54 8.64
N ALA A 28 -13.70 12.67 7.70
CA ALA A 28 -14.70 12.99 6.70
C ALA A 28 -16.09 13.20 7.30
N LEU A 29 -16.47 12.43 8.33
CA LEU A 29 -17.72 12.62 9.07
C LEU A 29 -17.70 13.92 9.88
N ARG A 30 -16.62 14.18 10.64
CA ARG A 30 -16.46 15.39 11.44
C ARG A 30 -16.39 16.66 10.60
N ARG A 31 -15.88 16.57 9.36
CA ARG A 31 -15.78 17.72 8.44
C ARG A 31 -17.12 18.40 8.16
N TYR A 32 -18.23 17.64 8.13
CA TYR A 32 -19.55 18.18 7.84
C TYR A 32 -20.47 18.20 9.08
N ALA A 33 -19.90 18.00 10.28
CA ALA A 33 -20.69 18.06 11.51
C ALA A 33 -21.33 19.45 11.66
N GLY A 34 -22.66 19.48 11.78
CA GLY A 34 -23.43 20.72 11.82
C GLY A 34 -23.66 21.42 10.48
N TYR A 35 -23.20 20.86 9.34
CA TYR A 35 -23.44 21.36 7.98
C TYR A 35 -23.78 20.21 7.02
N SER A 36 -24.47 19.18 7.52
CA SER A 36 -24.84 18.00 6.73
C SER A 36 -25.65 18.33 5.49
N GLU A 37 -26.48 19.36 5.59
CA GLU A 37 -27.36 19.89 4.54
C GLU A 37 -26.59 20.62 3.43
N LEU A 38 -25.40 21.17 3.73
CA LEU A 38 -24.55 21.83 2.74
C LEU A 38 -23.53 20.87 2.12
N ARG A 39 -23.57 19.57 2.43
CA ARG A 39 -22.52 18.64 2.05
C ARG A 39 -22.32 18.55 0.53
N ASP A 40 -23.42 18.46 -0.21
CA ASP A 40 -23.35 18.32 -1.67
C ASP A 40 -23.01 19.66 -2.34
N ASP A 41 -23.53 20.78 -1.82
CA ASP A 41 -23.15 22.12 -2.28
C ASP A 41 -21.67 22.42 -2.02
N ALA A 42 -21.17 22.12 -0.83
CA ALA A 42 -19.77 22.29 -0.45
C ALA A 42 -18.84 21.45 -1.33
N ARG A 43 -19.22 20.21 -1.68
CA ARG A 43 -18.48 19.38 -2.63
C ARG A 43 -18.45 19.97 -4.03
N ALA A 44 -19.58 20.51 -4.51
CA ALA A 44 -19.65 21.17 -5.81
C ALA A 44 -18.74 22.41 -5.84
N ILE A 45 -18.74 23.21 -4.78
CA ILE A 45 -17.87 24.38 -4.61
C ILE A 45 -16.39 23.95 -4.52
N GLU A 46 -16.05 22.93 -3.73
CA GLU A 46 -14.69 22.38 -3.61
C GLU A 46 -14.16 21.94 -4.98
N PHE A 47 -14.99 21.26 -5.77
CA PHE A 47 -14.67 20.84 -7.12
C PHE A 47 -14.44 22.04 -8.06
N PHE A 48 -15.34 23.03 -8.03
CA PHE A 48 -15.22 24.26 -8.80
C PHE A 48 -13.91 25.01 -8.47
N LEU A 49 -13.60 25.18 -7.19
CA LEU A 49 -12.40 25.85 -6.72
C LEU A 49 -11.11 25.03 -6.92
N ARG A 50 -11.23 23.74 -7.26
CA ARG A 50 -10.13 22.76 -7.23
C ARG A 50 -9.38 22.84 -5.90
N GLY A 51 -10.16 22.97 -4.83
CA GLY A 51 -9.69 23.33 -3.50
C GLY A 51 -9.72 22.18 -2.52
N GLU A 52 -9.68 22.54 -1.24
CA GLU A 52 -9.90 21.63 -0.13
C GLU A 52 -10.97 22.20 0.82
N THR A 53 -11.81 21.30 1.31
CA THR A 53 -12.76 21.60 2.38
C THR A 53 -12.21 21.14 3.72
N PHE A 54 -12.22 22.00 4.72
CA PHE A 54 -11.77 21.72 6.08
C PHE A 54 -12.63 22.44 7.12
N ARG A 55 -12.36 22.14 8.40
CA ARG A 55 -13.00 22.79 9.54
C ARG A 55 -12.05 23.81 10.13
N ASP A 56 -12.54 25.03 10.30
CA ASP A 56 -11.89 26.08 11.06
C ASP A 56 -12.79 26.36 12.26
N LEU A 57 -12.44 25.80 13.42
CA LEU A 57 -13.31 25.78 14.60
C LEU A 57 -14.74 25.27 14.27
N ASN A 58 -15.75 26.12 14.44
CA ASN A 58 -17.16 25.82 14.20
C ASN A 58 -17.59 26.03 12.74
N ASP A 59 -16.70 26.52 11.89
CA ASP A 59 -17.02 26.91 10.53
C ASP A 59 -16.58 25.85 9.52
N LEU A 60 -17.34 25.78 8.42
CA LEU A 60 -16.97 24.99 7.26
C LEU A 60 -16.29 25.89 6.24
N VAL A 61 -15.01 25.63 5.96
CA VAL A 61 -14.18 26.46 5.09
C VAL A 61 -13.76 25.68 3.86
N ILE A 62 -13.89 26.30 2.70
CA ILE A 62 -13.45 25.78 1.41
C ILE A 62 -12.45 26.77 0.83
N THR A 63 -11.22 26.33 0.60
CA THR A 63 -10.17 27.18 0.03
C THR A 63 -9.65 26.58 -1.27
N GLY A 64 -9.53 27.40 -2.31
CA GLY A 64 -8.97 26.99 -3.60
C GLY A 64 -8.74 28.20 -4.48
N ASN A 65 -9.04 28.07 -5.79
CA ASN A 65 -8.79 29.15 -6.74
C ASN A 65 -9.97 29.39 -7.69
N THR A 66 -10.29 30.65 -7.96
CA THR A 66 -11.20 31.07 -9.02
C THR A 66 -10.42 31.87 -10.07
N GLN A 67 -10.30 31.35 -11.30
CA GLN A 67 -9.59 32.01 -12.42
C GLN A 67 -8.18 32.56 -12.05
N SER A 68 -7.44 31.86 -11.19
CA SER A 68 -6.08 32.17 -10.66
C SER A 68 -6.02 33.01 -9.38
N TYR A 69 -7.14 33.57 -8.92
CA TYR A 69 -7.21 34.22 -7.60
C TYR A 69 -7.42 33.17 -6.51
N ARG A 70 -6.70 33.29 -5.39
CA ARG A 70 -6.99 32.50 -4.20
C ARG A 70 -8.36 32.92 -3.67
N THR A 71 -9.23 31.94 -3.46
CA THR A 71 -10.59 32.16 -2.97
C THR A 71 -10.83 31.28 -1.77
N THR A 72 -11.30 31.87 -0.69
CA THR A 72 -11.74 31.20 0.52
C THR A 72 -13.22 31.49 0.73
N LEU A 73 -14.01 30.44 0.82
CA LEU A 73 -15.42 30.48 1.16
C LEU A 73 -15.62 29.89 2.55
N ARG A 74 -16.32 30.59 3.41
CA ARG A 74 -16.61 30.20 4.78
C ARG A 74 -18.12 30.19 5.00
N PHE A 75 -18.62 29.07 5.52
CA PHE A 75 -19.95 28.98 6.10
C PHE A 75 -19.84 29.06 7.61
N SER A 76 -20.62 29.94 8.24
CA SER A 76 -20.72 30.04 9.68
C SER A 76 -22.17 29.92 10.16
N LYS A 77 -22.32 29.48 11.41
CA LYS A 77 -23.60 29.42 12.14
C LYS A 77 -23.56 30.22 13.43
N GLU A 78 -22.52 31.02 13.66
CA GLU A 78 -22.41 31.84 14.87
C GLU A 78 -23.32 33.08 14.77
N GLU A 79 -24.00 33.43 15.87
CA GLU A 79 -25.06 34.46 15.89
C GLU A 79 -24.62 35.85 15.40
N ASN A 80 -23.34 36.19 15.56
CA ASN A 80 -22.79 37.50 15.21
C ASN A 80 -21.90 37.47 13.96
N THR A 81 -22.04 36.44 13.13
CA THR A 81 -21.24 36.28 11.91
C THR A 81 -22.15 36.14 10.69
N PRO A 82 -21.72 36.61 9.51
CA PRO A 82 -22.44 36.30 8.27
C PRO A 82 -22.51 34.79 8.05
N ALA A 83 -23.66 34.30 7.60
CA ALA A 83 -23.84 32.89 7.29
C ALA A 83 -22.89 32.41 6.18
N VAL A 84 -22.55 33.30 5.24
CA VAL A 84 -21.55 33.05 4.20
C VAL A 84 -20.58 34.24 4.11
N ASN A 85 -19.29 33.95 4.03
CA ASN A 85 -18.27 34.90 3.65
C ASN A 85 -17.41 34.32 2.52
N ILE A 86 -17.21 35.09 1.44
CA ILE A 86 -16.32 34.76 0.34
C ILE A 86 -15.23 35.82 0.32
N ARG A 87 -13.98 35.41 0.50
CA ARG A 87 -12.80 36.26 0.36
C ARG A 87 -11.99 35.82 -0.84
N MET A 88 -11.67 36.76 -1.73
CA MET A 88 -10.82 36.55 -2.89
C MET A 88 -9.62 37.48 -2.83
N ASP A 89 -8.42 36.93 -2.93
CA ASP A 89 -7.19 37.72 -3.02
C ASP A 89 -7.09 38.33 -4.42
N VAL A 90 -7.13 39.66 -4.50
CA VAL A 90 -7.16 40.42 -5.76
C VAL A 90 -6.21 41.62 -5.68
N PRO A 91 -5.72 42.16 -6.80
CA PRO A 91 -4.76 43.27 -6.78
C PRO A 91 -5.44 44.63 -6.53
N ALA A 92 -6.27 44.73 -5.49
CA ALA A 92 -6.92 45.97 -5.06
C ALA A 92 -5.94 46.90 -4.34
N THR A 93 -6.00 48.20 -4.65
CA THR A 93 -5.12 49.24 -4.08
C THR A 93 -5.86 50.28 -3.24
N PHE A 94 -7.17 50.13 -3.11
CA PHE A 94 -8.04 51.08 -2.43
C PHE A 94 -9.12 50.37 -1.63
N ASP A 95 -9.70 51.08 -0.67
CA ASP A 95 -10.74 50.55 0.20
C ASP A 95 -12.11 51.08 -0.21
N MET A 96 -13.08 50.18 -0.33
CA MET A 96 -14.45 50.50 -0.73
C MET A 96 -15.41 49.51 -0.09
N MET A 97 -16.53 49.99 0.41
CA MET A 97 -17.60 49.16 0.96
C MET A 97 -18.92 49.50 0.29
N LEU A 98 -19.70 48.47 -0.02
CA LEU A 98 -21.05 48.54 -0.57
C LEU A 98 -21.99 47.84 0.39
N VAL A 99 -22.91 48.62 0.96
CA VAL A 99 -23.88 48.14 1.94
C VAL A 99 -25.30 48.46 1.49
N PRO A 100 -26.30 47.64 1.88
CA PRO A 100 -27.70 47.98 1.68
C PRO A 100 -28.00 49.33 2.34
N LYS A 101 -28.84 50.15 1.71
CA LYS A 101 -29.11 51.52 2.21
C LYS A 101 -29.73 51.56 3.61
N ASP A 102 -30.48 50.52 3.97
CA ASP A 102 -31.11 50.37 5.29
C ASP A 102 -30.18 49.70 6.32
N SER A 103 -28.91 49.45 5.97
CA SER A 103 -27.94 48.87 6.88
C SER A 103 -27.53 49.87 7.98
N PRO A 104 -27.36 49.42 9.24
CA PRO A 104 -26.83 50.26 10.31
C PRO A 104 -25.33 50.56 10.17
N VAL A 105 -24.63 49.96 9.19
CA VAL A 105 -23.19 50.11 8.99
C VAL A 105 -22.87 51.53 8.49
N THR A 106 -22.11 52.27 9.29
CA THR A 106 -21.66 53.65 9.01
C THR A 106 -20.15 53.78 8.89
N GLU A 107 -19.44 52.65 8.75
CA GLU A 107 -17.98 52.57 8.59
C GLU A 107 -17.57 52.55 7.10
N GLY A 108 -16.31 52.86 6.79
CA GLY A 108 -15.80 52.83 5.41
C GLY A 108 -15.69 54.17 4.68
N GLY A 109 -15.68 55.32 5.39
CA GLY A 109 -15.31 56.62 4.80
C GLY A 109 -16.47 57.44 4.21
N GLN A 110 -16.20 58.18 3.13
CA GLN A 110 -17.16 59.09 2.50
C GLN A 110 -18.10 58.35 1.54
N VAL A 111 -19.36 58.79 1.46
CA VAL A 111 -20.34 58.26 0.49
C VAL A 111 -19.96 58.68 -0.92
N VAL A 112 -19.89 57.72 -1.84
CA VAL A 112 -19.61 57.96 -3.26
C VAL A 112 -20.83 57.56 -4.09
N LYS A 113 -21.23 58.42 -5.03
CA LYS A 113 -22.32 58.11 -5.98
C LYS A 113 -21.80 57.28 -7.13
N THR A 114 -22.53 56.22 -7.49
CA THR A 114 -22.15 55.35 -8.63
C THR A 114 -22.54 55.96 -9.98
N GLY A 115 -23.40 56.99 -9.98
CA GLY A 115 -23.98 57.57 -11.20
C GLY A 115 -25.14 56.73 -11.75
N ASN A 116 -25.57 55.70 -11.03
CA ASN A 116 -26.75 54.91 -11.35
C ASN A 116 -27.81 55.08 -10.26
N ASP A 117 -28.78 55.96 -10.49
CA ASP A 117 -29.80 56.32 -9.49
C ASP A 117 -30.61 55.12 -8.99
N GLN A 118 -30.89 54.14 -9.86
CA GLN A 118 -31.62 52.92 -9.47
C GLN A 118 -30.80 52.05 -8.50
N PHE A 119 -29.49 52.00 -8.69
CA PHE A 119 -28.58 51.28 -7.79
C PHE A 119 -28.39 52.05 -6.48
N ASP A 120 -28.11 53.35 -6.56
CA ASP A 120 -27.92 54.25 -5.42
C ASP A 120 -29.19 54.43 -4.56
N ALA A 121 -30.36 54.04 -5.09
CA ALA A 121 -31.61 53.98 -4.33
C ALA A 121 -31.63 52.82 -3.32
N LYS A 122 -30.94 51.72 -3.60
CA LYS A 122 -30.94 50.48 -2.81
C LYS A 122 -29.64 50.24 -2.04
N TRP A 123 -28.54 50.82 -2.54
CA TRP A 123 -27.18 50.56 -2.07
C TRP A 123 -26.45 51.86 -1.78
N VAL A 124 -25.56 51.84 -0.80
CA VAL A 124 -24.68 52.95 -0.44
C VAL A 124 -23.24 52.47 -0.60
N LEU A 125 -22.48 53.18 -1.44
CA LEU A 125 -21.04 52.99 -1.57
C LEU A 125 -20.32 53.96 -0.64
N ARG A 126 -19.36 53.47 0.13
CA ARG A 126 -18.49 54.26 1.00
C ARG A 126 -17.03 53.94 0.70
N SER A 127 -16.17 54.95 0.71
CA SER A 127 -14.73 54.74 0.52
C SER A 127 -13.89 55.79 1.26
N ASN A 128 -12.72 55.38 1.74
CA ASN A 128 -11.69 56.30 2.24
C ASN A 128 -10.89 56.95 1.10
N GLN A 129 -10.99 56.44 -0.13
CA GLN A 129 -10.38 56.99 -1.35
C GLN A 129 -11.46 57.24 -2.42
N PRO A 130 -12.34 58.24 -2.23
CA PRO A 130 -13.53 58.43 -3.03
C PRO A 130 -13.25 58.62 -4.53
N THR A 131 -12.11 59.23 -4.89
CA THR A 131 -11.71 59.39 -6.31
C THR A 131 -11.41 58.04 -6.97
N GLN A 132 -10.68 57.15 -6.32
CA GLN A 132 -10.35 55.82 -6.86
C GLN A 132 -11.59 54.95 -6.95
N ALA A 133 -12.41 54.94 -5.90
CA ALA A 133 -13.68 54.23 -5.90
C ALA A 133 -14.61 54.73 -7.02
N LYS A 134 -14.70 56.05 -7.24
CA LYS A 134 -15.51 56.64 -8.32
C LYS A 134 -15.02 56.24 -9.72
N ILE A 135 -13.71 56.24 -9.95
CA ILE A 135 -13.12 55.78 -11.22
C ILE A 135 -13.46 54.30 -11.43
N PHE A 136 -13.33 53.47 -10.39
CA PHE A 136 -13.59 52.05 -10.47
C PHE A 136 -15.05 51.73 -10.82
N VAL A 137 -16.01 52.36 -10.13
CA VAL A 137 -17.44 52.15 -10.39
C VAL A 137 -17.97 52.91 -11.59
N ALA A 138 -17.19 53.77 -12.23
CA ALA A 138 -17.57 54.36 -13.51
C ALA A 138 -17.50 53.35 -14.67
N GLY A 139 -16.79 52.23 -14.50
CA GLY A 139 -16.66 51.20 -15.54
C GLY A 139 -17.92 50.32 -15.68
N ASP A 140 -18.45 50.21 -16.91
CA ASP A 140 -19.64 49.40 -17.20
C ASP A 140 -19.51 47.94 -16.79
N THR A 141 -18.35 47.33 -17.06
CA THR A 141 -18.07 45.94 -16.67
C THR A 141 -18.10 45.78 -15.16
N THR A 142 -17.46 46.69 -14.44
CA THR A 142 -17.43 46.71 -12.97
C THR A 142 -18.84 46.81 -12.40
N MET A 143 -19.63 47.80 -12.84
CA MET A 143 -20.99 47.99 -12.33
C MET A 143 -21.93 46.84 -12.69
N LYS A 144 -21.77 46.22 -13.87
CA LYS A 144 -22.53 45.03 -14.24
C LYS A 144 -22.29 43.88 -13.27
N GLN A 145 -21.04 43.64 -12.85
CA GLN A 145 -20.73 42.57 -11.90
C GLN A 145 -21.09 42.95 -10.46
N ILE A 146 -20.84 44.19 -10.03
CA ILE A 146 -21.28 44.69 -8.72
C ILE A 146 -22.80 44.49 -8.54
N LYS A 147 -23.60 44.80 -9.56
CA LYS A 147 -25.06 44.56 -9.51
C LYS A 147 -25.44 43.10 -9.31
N LYS A 148 -24.63 42.15 -9.82
CA LYS A 148 -24.86 40.72 -9.58
C LYS A 148 -24.48 40.30 -8.17
N LEU A 149 -23.43 40.89 -7.60
CA LEU A 149 -23.03 40.63 -6.21
C LEU A 149 -24.02 41.24 -5.23
N CYS A 150 -24.52 42.44 -5.52
CA CYS A 150 -25.52 43.16 -4.73
C CYS A 150 -26.95 42.63 -5.00
N CYS A 151 -27.16 41.32 -4.88
CA CYS A 151 -28.41 40.64 -5.26
C CYS A 151 -29.51 40.68 -4.19
N SER A 152 -29.17 40.90 -2.90
CA SER A 152 -30.14 40.95 -1.80
C SER A 152 -29.79 42.04 -0.79
N SER A 153 -30.77 42.52 -0.01
CA SER A 153 -30.54 43.47 1.10
C SER A 153 -29.77 42.87 2.27
N ARG A 154 -29.30 41.63 2.16
CA ARG A 154 -28.50 40.90 3.15
C ARG A 154 -27.07 40.65 2.67
N THR A 155 -26.69 41.23 1.55
CA THR A 155 -25.35 41.08 0.97
C THR A 155 -24.53 42.33 1.24
N PHE A 156 -23.25 42.15 1.54
CA PHE A 156 -22.27 43.21 1.74
C PHE A 156 -21.09 42.91 0.84
N VAL A 157 -20.57 43.93 0.15
CA VAL A 157 -19.40 43.78 -0.71
C VAL A 157 -18.33 44.74 -0.21
N GLU A 158 -17.14 44.24 0.02
CA GLU A 158 -16.02 45.03 0.51
C GLU A 158 -14.79 44.80 -0.37
N ILE A 159 -14.10 45.87 -0.70
CA ILE A 159 -12.79 45.85 -1.33
C ILE A 159 -11.85 46.46 -0.31
N GLN A 160 -10.83 45.71 0.05
CA GLN A 160 -9.71 46.19 0.86
C GLN A 160 -8.44 46.01 0.03
N ARG A 161 -7.36 46.68 0.45
CA ARG A 161 -6.06 46.43 -0.18
C ARG A 161 -5.71 44.93 -0.19
N GLY A 162 -5.59 44.36 -1.40
CA GLY A 162 -5.29 42.95 -1.60
C GLY A 162 -6.47 41.97 -1.57
N ALA A 163 -7.69 42.41 -1.28
CA ALA A 163 -8.83 41.50 -1.11
C ALA A 163 -10.15 42.10 -1.61
N LEU A 164 -11.00 41.22 -2.12
CA LEU A 164 -12.41 41.47 -2.41
C LEU A 164 -13.21 40.46 -1.61
N GLU A 165 -14.12 40.95 -0.81
CA GLU A 165 -14.96 40.17 0.09
C GLU A 165 -16.44 40.35 -0.21
N ILE A 166 -17.18 39.28 -0.02
CA ILE A 166 -18.64 39.26 -0.02
C ILE A 166 -19.08 38.60 1.28
N SER A 167 -20.01 39.23 1.98
CA SER A 167 -20.66 38.65 3.14
C SER A 167 -22.17 38.58 2.92
N GLU A 168 -22.77 37.42 3.14
CA GLU A 168 -24.22 37.21 3.12
C GLU A 168 -24.70 36.83 4.52
N LEU A 169 -25.66 37.59 5.07
CA LEU A 169 -26.17 37.34 6.43
C LEU A 169 -26.98 36.05 6.55
N THR A 170 -27.50 35.54 5.43
CA THR A 170 -28.28 34.30 5.40
C THR A 170 -27.80 33.40 4.27
N LEU A 171 -27.89 32.08 4.47
CA LEU A 171 -27.63 31.12 3.41
C LEU A 171 -28.62 31.34 2.24
N PRO A 172 -28.15 31.34 0.98
CA PRO A 172 -29.01 31.40 -0.18
C PRO A 172 -30.01 30.26 -0.21
N GLU A 173 -31.27 30.53 -0.55
CA GLU A 173 -32.30 29.49 -0.69
C GLU A 173 -32.19 28.75 -2.03
N GLY A 174 -32.61 27.47 -2.05
CA GLY A 174 -32.70 26.66 -3.27
C GLY A 174 -31.36 26.02 -3.67
N SER A 175 -30.49 26.75 -4.36
CA SER A 175 -29.21 26.23 -4.88
C SER A 175 -28.01 27.08 -4.42
N PRO A 176 -27.55 26.89 -3.16
CA PRO A 176 -26.43 27.65 -2.60
C PRO A 176 -25.17 27.56 -3.45
N SER A 177 -24.80 26.36 -3.91
CA SER A 177 -23.58 26.18 -4.71
C SER A 177 -23.58 27.00 -5.99
N ARG A 178 -24.67 26.98 -6.77
CA ARG A 178 -24.76 27.74 -8.02
C ARG A 178 -24.68 29.25 -7.77
N HIS A 179 -25.44 29.73 -6.79
CA HIS A 179 -25.44 31.14 -6.40
C HIS A 179 -24.05 31.63 -5.99
N LEU A 180 -23.36 30.88 -5.12
CA LEU A 180 -22.04 31.25 -4.62
C LEU A 180 -20.95 31.11 -5.70
N ILE A 181 -21.09 30.17 -6.62
CA ILE A 181 -20.22 30.07 -7.81
C ILE A 181 -20.38 31.30 -8.70
N ASP A 182 -21.62 31.73 -8.99
CA ASP A 182 -21.89 32.93 -9.78
C ASP A 182 -21.30 34.20 -9.12
N HIS A 183 -21.30 34.26 -7.79
CA HIS A 183 -20.61 35.30 -7.02
C HIS A 183 -19.09 35.24 -7.22
N MET A 184 -18.45 34.09 -7.02
CA MET A 184 -17.01 33.94 -7.23
C MET A 184 -16.58 34.26 -8.66
N GLU A 185 -17.36 33.87 -9.67
CA GLU A 185 -17.08 34.23 -11.06
C GLU A 185 -17.17 35.74 -11.30
N SER A 186 -18.20 36.39 -10.74
CA SER A 186 -18.36 37.84 -10.79
C SER A 186 -17.21 38.56 -10.08
N MET A 187 -16.80 38.08 -8.90
CA MET A 187 -15.63 38.57 -8.17
C MET A 187 -14.35 38.43 -8.99
N ALA A 188 -14.13 37.33 -9.70
CA ALA A 188 -12.95 37.16 -10.55
C ALA A 188 -12.91 38.17 -11.71
N VAL A 189 -14.07 38.52 -12.28
CA VAL A 189 -14.16 39.58 -13.30
C VAL A 189 -13.85 40.95 -12.69
N ILE A 190 -14.36 41.24 -11.50
CA ILE A 190 -14.03 42.47 -10.74
C ILE A 190 -12.53 42.51 -10.42
N GLY A 191 -11.93 41.39 -9.99
CA GLY A 191 -10.49 41.26 -9.76
C GLY A 191 -9.64 41.63 -10.98
N LYS A 192 -10.08 41.25 -12.19
CA LYS A 192 -9.44 41.69 -13.44
C LYS A 192 -9.55 43.19 -13.67
N GLN A 193 -10.67 43.82 -13.30
CA GLN A 193 -10.81 45.28 -13.39
C GLN A 193 -9.95 46.00 -12.34
N LEU A 194 -9.84 45.44 -11.14
CA LEU A 194 -8.94 45.95 -10.09
C LEU A 194 -7.47 45.90 -10.53
N ALA A 195 -7.08 44.90 -11.30
CA ALA A 195 -5.74 44.79 -11.88
C ALA A 195 -5.37 45.94 -12.85
N LEU A 196 -6.37 46.66 -13.38
CA LEU A 196 -6.17 47.82 -14.26
C LEU A 196 -6.02 49.13 -13.48
N MET A 197 -6.27 49.12 -12.16
CA MET A 197 -6.18 50.32 -11.33
C MET A 197 -4.71 50.71 -11.07
N PRO A 198 -4.42 52.00 -10.89
CA PRO A 198 -3.06 52.45 -10.57
C PRO A 198 -2.50 51.75 -9.32
N GLY A 199 -1.27 51.25 -9.43
CA GLY A 199 -0.55 50.57 -8.35
C GLY A 199 -0.85 49.08 -8.18
N ALA A 200 -1.80 48.51 -8.94
CA ALA A 200 -2.24 47.12 -8.79
C ALA A 200 -1.10 46.09 -8.96
N ALA A 201 -0.13 46.38 -9.83
CA ALA A 201 1.04 45.52 -10.06
C ALA A 201 1.94 45.34 -8.81
N GLN A 202 1.82 46.22 -7.81
CA GLN A 202 2.57 46.12 -6.55
C GLN A 202 1.93 45.14 -5.55
N VAL A 203 0.69 44.73 -5.78
CA VAL A 203 -0.05 43.83 -4.89
C VAL A 203 0.15 42.40 -5.39
N LYS A 204 0.93 41.62 -4.63
CA LYS A 204 1.19 40.21 -4.95
C LYS A 204 -0.05 39.37 -4.63
N VAL A 205 -0.61 38.73 -5.65
CA VAL A 205 -1.66 37.72 -5.50
C VAL A 205 -1.00 36.35 -5.54
N GLU A 206 -1.16 35.57 -4.48
CA GLU A 206 -0.63 34.22 -4.40
C GLU A 206 -1.72 33.18 -4.68
N ARG A 207 -1.41 32.23 -5.56
CA ARG A 207 -2.30 31.13 -5.89
C ARG A 207 -2.15 30.01 -4.87
N VAL A 208 -3.25 29.37 -4.48
CA VAL A 208 -3.20 28.13 -3.70
C VAL A 208 -2.66 27.01 -4.60
N SER A 209 -1.50 26.45 -4.24
CA SER A 209 -0.98 25.24 -4.86
C SER A 209 -1.78 24.05 -4.36
N ALA A 210 -2.51 23.37 -5.25
CA ALA A 210 -3.30 22.21 -4.87
C ALA A 210 -2.40 21.13 -4.23
N PRO A 211 -2.79 20.52 -3.10
CA PRO A 211 -2.04 19.43 -2.51
C PRO A 211 -1.96 18.28 -3.51
N ARG A 212 -0.74 17.77 -3.77
CA ARG A 212 -0.52 16.64 -4.68
C ARG A 212 -1.30 15.42 -4.16
N PRO A 213 -1.99 14.65 -5.01
CA PRO A 213 -2.85 13.53 -4.59
C PRO A 213 -2.10 12.30 -4.03
N THR A 214 -0.79 12.42 -3.77
CA THR A 214 0.08 11.32 -3.35
C THR A 214 -0.32 10.71 -2.02
N SER A 215 -0.93 11.46 -1.10
CA SER A 215 -1.28 10.96 0.24
C SER A 215 -2.36 9.89 0.24
N LYS A 216 -3.38 10.00 -0.64
CA LYS A 216 -4.49 9.04 -0.71
C LYS A 216 -4.07 7.73 -1.39
N VAL A 217 -3.24 7.82 -2.43
CA VAL A 217 -2.71 6.64 -3.13
C VAL A 217 -1.70 5.91 -2.25
N LEU A 218 -0.81 6.63 -1.56
CA LEU A 218 0.17 6.04 -0.65
C LEU A 218 -0.51 5.33 0.52
N ALA A 219 -1.56 5.93 1.12
CA ALA A 219 -2.34 5.29 2.18
C ALA A 219 -3.03 4.01 1.71
N ALA A 220 -3.60 4.00 0.49
CA ALA A 220 -4.19 2.80 -0.09
C ALA A 220 -3.15 1.70 -0.35
N VAL A 221 -1.97 2.05 -0.86
CA VAL A 221 -0.87 1.10 -1.07
C VAL A 221 -0.38 0.50 0.24
N ILE A 222 -0.20 1.32 1.29
CA ILE A 222 0.21 0.84 2.62
C ILE A 222 -0.83 -0.14 3.20
N ALA A 223 -2.12 0.17 3.06
CA ALA A 223 -3.19 -0.72 3.54
C ALA A 223 -3.20 -2.05 2.78
N VAL A 224 -3.03 -2.05 1.46
CA VAL A 224 -2.96 -3.28 0.65
C VAL A 224 -1.75 -4.13 1.03
N VAL A 225 -0.57 -3.51 1.17
CA VAL A 225 0.66 -4.23 1.57
C VAL A 225 0.48 -4.87 2.95
N ALA A 226 -0.07 -4.14 3.93
CA ALA A 226 -0.32 -4.65 5.27
C ALA A 226 -1.26 -5.88 5.28
N VAL A 227 -2.35 -5.83 4.51
CA VAL A 227 -3.30 -6.95 4.38
C VAL A 227 -2.63 -8.16 3.71
N CYS A 228 -1.90 -7.95 2.61
CA CYS A 228 -1.19 -9.04 1.92
C CYS A 228 -0.13 -9.69 2.82
N THR A 229 0.64 -8.91 3.59
CA THR A 229 1.61 -9.45 4.55
C THR A 229 0.93 -10.20 5.70
N GLY A 230 -0.22 -9.71 6.18
CA GLY A 230 -0.99 -10.39 7.23
C GLY A 230 -1.52 -11.75 6.77
N ILE A 231 -2.06 -11.83 5.55
CA ILE A 231 -2.56 -13.09 4.96
C ILE A 231 -1.41 -14.07 4.70
N ALA A 232 -0.27 -13.60 4.16
CA ALA A 232 0.90 -14.44 3.93
C ALA A 232 1.47 -15.02 5.24
N ALA A 233 1.51 -14.22 6.31
CA ALA A 233 1.94 -14.68 7.63
C ALA A 233 0.99 -15.72 8.23
N LEU A 234 -0.33 -15.55 8.05
CA LEU A 234 -1.33 -16.51 8.52
C LEU A 234 -1.27 -17.84 7.75
N ALA A 235 -1.09 -17.78 6.43
CA ALA A 235 -0.95 -18.95 5.57
C ALA A 235 0.31 -19.76 5.92
N ASN A 236 1.44 -19.09 6.18
CA ASN A 236 2.67 -19.74 6.63
C ASN A 236 2.52 -20.37 8.03
N TYR A 237 1.72 -19.77 8.92
CA TYR A 237 1.45 -20.33 10.25
C TYR A 237 0.61 -21.61 10.17
N GLU A 238 -0.46 -21.65 9.38
CA GLU A 238 -1.24 -22.86 9.18
C GLU A 238 -0.43 -23.97 8.50
N HIS A 239 0.42 -23.62 7.53
CA HIS A 239 1.29 -24.58 6.88
C HIS A 239 2.31 -25.17 7.86
N SER A 240 2.90 -24.34 8.73
CA SER A 240 3.83 -24.79 9.78
C SER A 240 3.14 -25.68 10.82
N LYS A 241 1.89 -25.38 11.20
CA LYS A 241 1.12 -26.19 12.15
C LYS A 241 0.75 -27.56 11.56
N LYS A 242 0.38 -27.62 10.28
CA LYS A 242 0.13 -28.88 9.58
C LYS A 242 1.41 -29.71 9.41
N MET A 243 2.54 -29.06 9.15
CA MET A 243 3.85 -29.75 9.11
C MET A 243 4.28 -30.27 10.48
N ASN A 244 4.11 -29.51 11.56
CA ASN A 244 4.42 -29.97 12.92
C ASN A 244 3.54 -31.15 13.38
N ALA A 245 2.28 -31.21 12.95
CA ALA A 245 1.39 -32.35 13.22
C ALA A 245 1.80 -33.62 12.45
N ALA A 246 2.43 -33.48 11.29
CA ALA A 246 3.02 -34.60 10.54
C ALA A 246 4.40 -35.04 11.09
N MET A 247 5.04 -34.23 11.94
CA MET A 247 6.37 -34.51 12.51
C MET A 247 6.37 -35.33 13.81
N VAL A 248 5.22 -35.53 14.45
CA VAL A 248 5.14 -36.32 15.70
C VAL A 248 4.29 -37.57 15.45
N GLY A 249 4.93 -38.65 15.03
CA GLY A 249 4.35 -39.99 15.14
C GLY A 249 4.12 -40.33 16.62
N SER A 250 3.11 -41.15 16.92
CA SER A 250 2.86 -41.66 18.27
C SER A 250 4.08 -42.44 18.75
N GLY A 251 4.90 -41.84 19.62
CA GLY A 251 6.12 -42.45 20.16
C GLY A 251 7.43 -41.69 19.95
N GLY A 252 7.42 -40.49 19.34
CA GLY A 252 8.62 -39.64 19.21
C GLY A 252 9.58 -40.03 18.08
N SER A 253 9.19 -40.97 17.22
CA SER A 253 9.86 -41.22 15.94
C SER A 253 9.15 -40.46 14.81
N PRO A 254 9.88 -39.87 13.84
CA PRO A 254 9.28 -39.26 12.67
C PRO A 254 8.48 -40.28 11.85
N VAL A 255 7.40 -39.82 11.21
CA VAL A 255 6.57 -40.65 10.34
C VAL A 255 7.43 -41.23 9.21
N GLY A 256 7.39 -42.56 9.03
CA GLY A 256 8.07 -43.29 7.94
C GLY A 256 9.39 -43.98 8.29
N ILE A 257 9.95 -43.75 9.49
CA ILE A 257 11.15 -44.47 9.98
C ILE A 257 10.73 -45.50 11.05
N PRO A 258 11.04 -46.79 10.88
CA PRO A 258 10.88 -47.79 11.93
C PRO A 258 11.52 -47.37 13.25
N ALA A 259 10.83 -47.64 14.37
CA ALA A 259 11.24 -47.14 15.69
C ALA A 259 12.58 -47.71 16.16
N ASP A 260 12.92 -48.93 15.76
CA ASP A 260 14.19 -49.60 16.02
C ASP A 260 15.36 -48.94 15.24
N GLU A 261 15.13 -48.52 14.01
CA GLU A 261 16.13 -47.81 13.18
C GLU A 261 16.31 -46.36 13.64
N ALA A 262 15.23 -45.69 14.05
CA ALA A 262 15.25 -44.31 14.52
C ALA A 262 16.17 -44.09 15.74
N LEU A 263 16.34 -45.09 16.60
CA LEU A 263 17.24 -45.05 17.76
C LEU A 263 18.71 -44.90 17.39
N HIS A 264 19.07 -45.27 16.16
CA HIS A 264 20.45 -45.23 15.67
C HIS A 264 20.79 -43.91 14.95
N ILE A 265 19.80 -43.05 14.65
CA ILE A 265 20.01 -41.79 13.94
C ILE A 265 20.11 -40.62 14.94
N PRO A 266 21.27 -39.95 15.05
CA PRO A 266 21.44 -38.84 15.97
C PRO A 266 20.60 -37.62 15.55
N ASP A 267 20.18 -36.82 16.54
CA ASP A 267 19.51 -35.53 16.32
C ASP A 267 18.32 -35.58 15.34
N LEU A 268 17.51 -36.64 15.45
CA LEU A 268 16.35 -36.85 14.58
C LEU A 268 15.19 -35.90 14.88
N GLN A 269 15.22 -35.18 16.00
CA GLN A 269 14.22 -34.17 16.36
C GLN A 269 14.18 -33.05 15.32
N GLY A 270 12.99 -32.71 14.82
CA GLY A 270 12.84 -31.69 13.80
C GLY A 270 13.06 -32.17 12.36
N TRP A 271 13.31 -33.46 12.16
CA TRP A 271 13.44 -34.09 10.85
C TRP A 271 12.28 -35.06 10.60
N ARG A 272 11.84 -35.17 9.34
CA ARG A 272 10.91 -36.21 8.88
C ARG A 272 11.44 -36.89 7.62
N LEU A 273 10.93 -38.08 7.31
CA LEU A 273 11.24 -38.73 6.05
C LEU A 273 10.71 -37.88 4.88
N ALA A 274 11.50 -37.76 3.82
CA ALA A 274 11.06 -37.17 2.56
C ALA A 274 10.00 -38.08 1.90
N ASP A 275 8.92 -37.46 1.42
CA ASP A 275 7.82 -38.13 0.72
C ASP A 275 7.70 -37.57 -0.70
N SER A 276 6.82 -38.15 -1.54
CA SER A 276 6.64 -37.76 -2.93
C SER A 276 6.48 -36.24 -3.19
N PRO A 277 5.83 -35.43 -2.32
CA PRO A 277 5.73 -33.98 -2.52
C PRO A 277 7.03 -33.20 -2.31
N ASP A 278 8.02 -33.79 -1.65
CA ASP A 278 9.32 -33.14 -1.41
C ASP A 278 10.28 -33.28 -2.60
N PHE A 279 9.96 -34.15 -3.55
CA PHE A 279 10.73 -34.35 -4.76
C PHE A 279 10.21 -33.49 -5.92
N ASP A 280 11.08 -33.18 -6.88
CA ASP A 280 10.64 -32.47 -8.08
C ASP A 280 9.70 -33.37 -8.92
N PRO A 281 8.50 -32.90 -9.31
CA PRO A 281 7.52 -33.70 -10.03
C PRO A 281 8.03 -34.29 -11.36
N SER A 282 8.91 -33.58 -12.08
CA SER A 282 9.45 -34.06 -13.35
C SER A 282 10.45 -35.21 -13.15
N LEU A 283 11.19 -35.19 -12.04
CA LEU A 283 12.11 -36.25 -11.67
C LEU A 283 11.39 -37.46 -11.07
N VAL A 284 10.30 -37.24 -10.34
CA VAL A 284 9.38 -38.31 -9.92
C VAL A 284 8.82 -39.05 -11.13
N GLN A 285 8.42 -38.33 -12.18
CA GLN A 285 7.96 -38.95 -13.43
C GLN A 285 9.07 -39.76 -14.11
N TRP A 286 10.31 -39.25 -14.11
CA TRP A 286 11.47 -39.98 -14.61
C TRP A 286 11.71 -41.29 -13.82
N LEU A 287 11.70 -41.27 -12.48
CA LEU A 287 11.83 -42.49 -11.67
C LEU A 287 10.76 -43.53 -12.00
N ARG A 288 9.50 -43.09 -12.09
CA ARG A 288 8.39 -43.99 -12.44
C ARG A 288 8.54 -44.58 -13.84
N SER A 289 9.10 -43.83 -14.80
CA SER A 289 9.42 -44.35 -16.14
C SER A 289 10.53 -45.40 -16.14
N SER A 290 11.36 -45.42 -15.09
CA SER A 290 12.37 -46.44 -14.81
C SER A 290 11.88 -47.50 -13.80
N HIS A 291 10.56 -47.60 -13.57
CA HIS A 291 9.93 -48.54 -12.63
C HIS A 291 10.38 -48.41 -11.16
N VAL A 292 10.99 -47.29 -10.77
CA VAL A 292 11.40 -47.00 -9.39
C VAL A 292 10.36 -46.12 -8.70
N GLN A 293 9.98 -46.49 -7.48
CA GLN A 293 9.08 -45.66 -6.66
C GLN A 293 9.88 -44.54 -5.97
N PRO A 294 9.40 -43.28 -6.01
CA PRO A 294 10.02 -42.20 -5.27
C PRO A 294 9.77 -42.39 -3.77
N THR A 295 10.81 -42.59 -2.99
CA THR A 295 10.74 -42.75 -1.54
C THR A 295 11.96 -42.15 -0.88
N GLY A 296 11.76 -41.48 0.26
CA GLY A 296 12.86 -41.01 1.10
C GLY A 296 13.60 -42.14 1.81
N ARG A 297 13.02 -43.34 1.93
CA ARG A 297 13.68 -44.53 2.47
C ARG A 297 14.09 -45.46 1.33
N LEU A 298 15.40 -45.74 1.22
CA LEU A 298 15.98 -46.63 0.23
C LEU A 298 16.55 -47.87 0.90
N GLU A 299 16.21 -49.04 0.38
CA GLU A 299 16.73 -50.34 0.80
C GLU A 299 17.73 -50.86 -0.25
N GLY A 300 18.93 -51.24 0.18
CA GLY A 300 20.00 -51.69 -0.72
C GLY A 300 21.15 -52.39 0.01
N ASP A 301 22.10 -52.92 -0.76
CA ASP A 301 23.35 -53.52 -0.26
C ASP A 301 24.45 -52.46 -0.26
N PHE A 302 24.34 -51.45 0.60
CA PHE A 302 25.25 -50.29 0.61
C PHE A 302 26.64 -50.64 1.17
N ALA A 303 26.77 -51.72 1.95
CA ALA A 303 28.06 -52.23 2.43
C ALA A 303 28.74 -53.23 1.49
N GLY A 304 28.01 -53.82 0.53
CA GLY A 304 28.49 -54.81 -0.43
C GLY A 304 28.75 -56.21 0.15
N GLY A 305 28.19 -56.52 1.32
CA GLY A 305 28.36 -57.77 2.06
C GLY A 305 27.36 -58.87 1.70
N GLY A 306 26.31 -58.54 0.95
CA GLY A 306 25.26 -59.48 0.54
C GLY A 306 24.24 -59.78 1.67
N ALA A 307 22.96 -59.63 1.31
CA ALA A 307 21.76 -59.81 2.15
C ALA A 307 21.59 -58.82 3.34
N GLY A 308 22.26 -57.67 3.30
CA GLY A 308 22.21 -56.67 4.37
C GLY A 308 20.95 -55.81 4.36
N ALA A 309 20.37 -55.61 5.55
CA ALA A 309 19.30 -54.65 5.84
C ALA A 309 19.88 -53.23 5.96
N ASP A 310 20.59 -52.77 4.92
CA ASP A 310 21.11 -51.41 4.89
C ASP A 310 20.04 -50.45 4.38
N HIS A 311 19.95 -49.30 5.04
CA HIS A 311 18.91 -48.31 4.76
C HIS A 311 19.53 -46.93 4.58
N ALA A 312 19.06 -46.21 3.58
CA ALA A 312 19.35 -44.80 3.44
C ALA A 312 18.05 -44.00 3.60
N TYR A 313 18.12 -42.90 4.35
CA TYR A 313 17.01 -42.00 4.59
C TYR A 313 17.38 -40.61 4.10
N LEU A 314 16.57 -40.08 3.20
CA LEU A 314 16.51 -38.65 2.96
C LEU A 314 15.51 -38.05 3.94
N LEU A 315 16.03 -37.18 4.79
CA LEU A 315 15.27 -36.45 5.79
C LEU A 315 15.13 -34.99 5.38
N VAL A 316 13.99 -34.40 5.71
CA VAL A 316 13.67 -33.00 5.48
C VAL A 316 13.24 -32.33 6.78
N ASN A 317 13.64 -31.08 6.97
CA ASN A 317 13.24 -30.26 8.12
C ASN A 317 12.32 -29.10 7.71
N THR A 318 11.78 -28.39 8.69
CA THR A 318 10.84 -27.26 8.47
C THR A 318 11.48 -26.04 7.78
N ASN A 319 12.80 -25.96 7.76
CA ASN A 319 13.55 -24.89 7.10
C ASN A 319 13.89 -25.24 5.64
N GLY A 320 13.44 -26.39 5.13
CA GLY A 320 13.74 -26.87 3.78
C GLY A 320 15.13 -27.50 3.64
N GLY A 321 15.84 -27.73 4.75
CA GLY A 321 17.12 -28.44 4.75
C GLY A 321 16.93 -29.93 4.52
N HIS A 322 17.88 -30.52 3.79
CA HIS A 322 17.90 -31.96 3.47
C HIS A 322 19.05 -32.65 4.20
N ARG A 323 18.85 -33.88 4.65
CA ARG A 323 19.87 -34.68 5.33
C ARG A 323 19.81 -36.11 4.87
N LEU A 324 20.89 -36.62 4.31
CA LEU A 324 21.04 -38.02 3.92
C LEU A 324 21.73 -38.78 5.05
N VAL A 325 21.05 -39.79 5.58
CA VAL A 325 21.60 -40.70 6.59
C VAL A 325 21.66 -42.10 6.01
N VAL A 326 22.80 -42.78 6.11
CA VAL A 326 22.97 -44.17 5.68
C VAL A 326 23.30 -45.03 6.89
N LEU A 327 22.43 -46.00 7.18
CA LEU A 327 22.58 -47.02 8.20
C LEU A 327 23.05 -48.33 7.57
N VAL A 328 24.18 -48.84 8.06
CA VAL A 328 24.70 -50.16 7.72
C VAL A 328 24.88 -50.93 9.02
N ASN A 329 24.24 -52.09 9.15
CA ASN A 329 24.25 -52.90 10.38
C ASN A 329 23.95 -52.07 11.64
N ASN A 330 22.90 -51.24 11.59
CA ASN A 330 22.48 -50.32 12.67
C ASN A 330 23.54 -49.29 13.11
N GLN A 331 24.53 -49.01 12.26
CA GLN A 331 25.51 -47.94 12.47
C GLN A 331 25.39 -46.89 11.37
N VAL A 332 25.38 -45.61 11.77
CA VAL A 332 25.47 -44.48 10.85
C VAL A 332 26.83 -44.49 10.18
N LYS A 333 26.86 -44.71 8.87
CA LYS A 333 28.07 -44.65 8.03
C LYS A 333 28.20 -43.32 7.29
N LEU A 334 27.07 -42.68 7.01
CA LEU A 334 27.01 -41.37 6.41
C LEU A 334 25.91 -40.57 7.08
N ASP A 335 26.20 -39.31 7.35
CA ASP A 335 25.24 -38.35 7.85
C ASP A 335 25.64 -36.97 7.30
N GLN A 336 24.97 -36.58 6.21
CA GLN A 336 25.37 -35.40 5.46
C GLN A 336 24.17 -34.51 5.19
N GLN A 337 24.32 -33.22 5.47
CA GLN A 337 23.34 -32.21 5.14
C GLN A 337 23.59 -31.62 3.76
N PHE A 338 22.49 -31.36 3.06
CA PHE A 338 22.45 -30.73 1.75
C PHE A 338 21.53 -29.51 1.83
N ASN A 339 21.92 -28.44 1.13
CA ASN A 339 21.08 -27.24 1.04
C ASN A 339 19.77 -27.54 0.31
N GLU A 340 19.84 -28.36 -0.74
CA GLU A 340 18.70 -28.71 -1.58
C GLU A 340 18.93 -30.11 -2.17
N VAL A 341 17.89 -30.95 -2.13
CA VAL A 341 17.85 -32.25 -2.80
C VAL A 341 16.50 -32.37 -3.50
N VAL A 342 16.52 -32.48 -4.81
CA VAL A 342 15.31 -32.59 -5.64
C VAL A 342 14.92 -34.05 -5.92
N LEU A 343 15.83 -34.99 -5.67
CA LEU A 343 15.61 -36.44 -5.86
C LEU A 343 16.66 -37.27 -5.11
N VAL A 344 16.25 -38.42 -4.58
CA VAL A 344 17.16 -39.53 -4.27
C VAL A 344 16.69 -40.83 -4.93
N ALA A 345 17.65 -41.67 -5.33
CA ALA A 345 17.37 -42.99 -5.88
C ALA A 345 18.49 -43.98 -5.60
N LYS A 346 18.17 -45.27 -5.52
CA LYS A 346 19.16 -46.33 -5.49
C LYS A 346 19.78 -46.53 -6.87
N VAL A 347 21.08 -46.71 -6.91
CA VAL A 347 21.84 -47.11 -8.10
C VAL A 347 22.35 -48.53 -7.88
N PRO A 348 21.89 -49.52 -8.64
CA PRO A 348 22.37 -50.90 -8.50
C PRO A 348 23.88 -51.00 -8.71
N LYS A 349 24.55 -51.85 -7.94
CA LYS A 349 25.99 -52.11 -8.07
C LYS A 349 26.46 -52.54 -9.48
N SER A 350 25.59 -53.19 -10.24
CA SER A 350 25.82 -53.53 -11.66
C SER A 350 25.91 -52.28 -12.56
N ALA A 351 25.13 -51.24 -12.23
CA ALA A 351 25.07 -49.99 -12.97
C ALA A 351 26.18 -49.00 -12.59
N ILE A 352 26.67 -49.00 -11.34
CA ILE A 352 27.72 -48.06 -10.88
C ILE A 352 28.96 -48.09 -11.79
N ARG A 353 29.33 -49.28 -12.27
CA ARG A 353 30.52 -49.47 -13.12
C ARG A 353 30.35 -48.96 -14.56
N SER A 354 29.12 -48.79 -15.03
CA SER A 354 28.82 -48.32 -16.38
C SER A 354 28.57 -46.81 -16.45
N ILE A 355 28.53 -46.12 -15.30
CA ILE A 355 28.33 -44.67 -15.25
C ILE A 355 29.56 -43.95 -15.80
N LYS A 356 29.34 -43.05 -16.77
CA LYS A 356 30.38 -42.12 -17.21
C LYS A 356 30.59 -41.04 -16.16
N ILE A 357 31.72 -41.12 -15.45
CA ILE A 357 32.07 -40.19 -14.38
C ILE A 357 32.82 -38.99 -14.95
N GLU A 358 32.42 -37.80 -14.50
CA GLU A 358 33.11 -36.55 -14.79
C GLU A 358 34.11 -36.18 -13.69
N ASN A 359 33.72 -36.36 -12.42
CA ASN A 359 34.56 -36.06 -11.27
C ASN A 359 34.39 -37.11 -10.15
N GLY A 360 35.45 -37.35 -9.38
CA GLY A 360 35.49 -38.33 -8.30
C GLY A 360 35.85 -39.74 -8.78
N SER A 361 35.50 -40.75 -8.00
CA SER A 361 35.77 -42.15 -8.33
C SER A 361 34.61 -43.02 -7.88
N PRO A 362 34.06 -43.87 -8.76
CA PRO A 362 32.98 -44.77 -8.39
C PRO A 362 33.49 -45.81 -7.38
N ALA A 363 32.58 -46.42 -6.62
CA ALA A 363 32.96 -47.55 -5.77
C ALA A 363 33.54 -48.69 -6.62
N THR A 364 34.65 -49.27 -6.15
CA THR A 364 35.32 -50.42 -6.77
C THR A 364 34.79 -51.74 -6.21
N GLY A 365 34.01 -51.67 -5.11
CA GLY A 365 33.41 -52.81 -4.43
C GLY A 365 32.17 -53.39 -5.11
N ASN A 366 31.42 -54.17 -4.34
CA ASN A 366 30.15 -54.81 -4.73
C ASN A 366 28.97 -54.20 -3.97
N ALA A 367 28.98 -52.89 -3.77
CA ALA A 367 27.98 -52.14 -3.01
C ALA A 367 27.05 -51.35 -3.94
N ASP A 368 25.79 -51.21 -3.57
CA ASP A 368 24.86 -50.29 -4.22
C ASP A 368 25.24 -48.82 -3.94
N GLY A 369 24.76 -47.93 -4.79
CA GLY A 369 24.96 -46.49 -4.70
C GLY A 369 23.66 -45.76 -4.43
N ILE A 370 23.78 -44.51 -4.01
CA ILE A 370 22.68 -43.59 -3.77
C ILE A 370 22.92 -42.39 -4.68
N LEU A 371 22.08 -42.23 -5.68
CA LEU A 371 22.05 -41.01 -6.49
C LEU A 371 21.31 -39.93 -5.70
N VAL A 372 21.97 -38.81 -5.46
CA VAL A 372 21.42 -37.58 -4.89
C VAL A 372 21.45 -36.51 -5.97
N VAL A 373 20.31 -35.91 -6.31
CA VAL A 373 20.24 -34.82 -7.30
C VAL A 373 19.91 -33.53 -6.56
N THR A 374 20.69 -32.49 -6.79
CA THR A 374 20.54 -31.20 -6.10
C THR A 374 19.86 -30.14 -6.95
N ASN A 375 19.91 -30.25 -8.29
CA ASN A 375 19.25 -29.32 -9.20
C ASN A 375 18.77 -30.02 -10.49
N LYS A 376 17.47 -29.97 -10.78
CA LYS A 376 16.89 -30.66 -11.96
C LYS A 376 17.33 -30.11 -13.31
N ASP A 377 17.71 -28.83 -13.35
CA ASP A 377 18.04 -28.10 -14.58
C ASP A 377 19.53 -28.26 -14.93
N ASP A 378 20.32 -28.80 -14.00
CA ASP A 378 21.74 -29.09 -14.19
C ASP A 378 21.99 -30.61 -14.19
N LEU A 379 22.32 -31.16 -15.35
CA LEU A 379 22.61 -32.58 -15.55
C LEU A 379 23.85 -33.08 -14.79
N HIS A 380 24.69 -32.17 -14.31
CA HIS A 380 25.91 -32.44 -13.54
C HIS A 380 25.68 -32.32 -12.02
N SER A 381 24.48 -31.94 -11.58
CA SER A 381 24.15 -31.75 -10.16
C SER A 381 23.93 -33.06 -9.38
N GLY A 382 24.00 -34.19 -10.07
CA GLY A 382 23.90 -35.52 -9.49
C GLY A 382 25.18 -35.92 -8.79
N VAL A 383 25.06 -36.53 -7.61
CA VAL A 383 26.17 -37.16 -6.90
C VAL A 383 25.76 -38.59 -6.58
N VAL A 384 26.55 -39.55 -7.02
CA VAL A 384 26.41 -40.95 -6.61
C VAL A 384 27.29 -41.16 -5.39
N VAL A 385 26.66 -41.43 -4.26
CA VAL A 385 27.32 -41.81 -3.01
C VAL A 385 27.34 -43.33 -2.94
N SER A 386 28.52 -43.92 -2.78
CA SER A 386 28.72 -45.35 -2.64
C SER A 386 29.75 -45.62 -1.55
N PHE A 387 30.02 -46.88 -1.22
CA PHE A 387 30.98 -47.22 -0.17
C PHE A 387 32.06 -48.18 -0.69
N ASN A 388 33.31 -47.89 -0.34
CA ASN A 388 34.43 -48.81 -0.46
C ASN A 388 34.77 -49.33 0.94
N GLY A 389 34.20 -50.48 1.30
CA GLY A 389 34.21 -50.96 2.69
C GLY A 389 33.40 -49.99 3.57
N ASN A 390 34.02 -49.44 4.61
CA ASN A 390 33.36 -48.49 5.52
C ASN A 390 33.50 -47.02 5.13
N SER A 391 34.22 -46.70 4.04
CA SER A 391 34.48 -45.31 3.64
C SER A 391 33.52 -44.87 2.53
N PRO A 392 32.75 -43.78 2.72
CA PRO A 392 31.94 -43.22 1.65
C PRO A 392 32.85 -42.66 0.55
N VAL A 393 32.48 -42.94 -0.70
CA VAL A 393 33.08 -42.37 -1.90
C VAL A 393 31.99 -41.73 -2.74
N THR A 394 32.33 -40.63 -3.38
CA THR A 394 31.39 -39.85 -4.19
C THR A 394 31.88 -39.77 -5.62
N ALA A 395 30.97 -39.94 -6.57
CA ALA A 395 31.24 -39.78 -8.00
C ALA A 395 30.15 -38.93 -8.64
N VAL A 396 30.55 -38.01 -9.52
CA VAL A 396 29.65 -37.13 -10.26
C VAL A 396 29.48 -37.69 -11.68
N PRO A 397 28.30 -38.20 -12.07
CA PRO A 397 28.03 -38.60 -13.44
C PRO A 397 28.05 -37.39 -14.39
N GLN A 398 28.51 -37.60 -15.64
CA GLN A 398 28.38 -36.59 -16.70
C GLN A 398 26.92 -36.18 -16.98
N ASN A 399 25.99 -37.09 -16.72
CA ASN A 399 24.56 -36.85 -16.84
C ASN A 399 23.81 -37.79 -15.89
N TYR A 400 23.25 -37.26 -14.80
CA TYR A 400 22.56 -38.09 -13.82
C TYR A 400 21.36 -38.86 -14.40
N LYS A 401 20.69 -38.35 -15.45
CA LYS A 401 19.57 -39.03 -16.12
C LYS A 401 19.98 -40.24 -16.94
N SER A 402 21.28 -40.38 -17.24
CA SER A 402 21.82 -41.55 -17.94
C SER A 402 22.14 -42.73 -17.00
N THR A 403 21.99 -42.53 -15.69
CA THR A 403 22.23 -43.57 -14.68
C THR A 403 21.12 -44.61 -14.73
N THR A 404 21.48 -45.88 -14.85
CA THR A 404 20.55 -47.00 -14.73
C THR A 404 20.17 -47.20 -13.25
N LEU A 405 18.86 -47.24 -12.97
CA LEU A 405 18.31 -47.34 -11.60
C LEU A 405 17.68 -48.71 -11.29
N GLU A 406 17.70 -49.65 -12.26
CA GLU A 406 17.18 -51.02 -12.16
C GLU A 406 18.23 -52.07 -12.54
#